data_AF-A0A9P7GVQ0-F1
#
_entry.id   AF-A0A9P7GVQ0-F1
#
_cell.length_a   1.000
_cell.length_b   1.000
_cell.length_c   1.000
_cell.angle_alpha   90.00
_cell.angle_beta   90.00
_cell.angle_gamma   90.00
#
_symmetry.space_group_name_H-M   'P 1'
#
loop_
_entity.id
_entity.type
_entity.pdbx_description
1 polymer ?
#
loop_
_entity_poly.entity_id
_entity_poly.type
_entity_poly.pdbx_seq_one_letter_code
_entity_poly.pdbx_strand_id
1 'polypeptide(L)'
;MKLLFAILLAFLPAAFAAFGITTSGNNLLVDTGAGLVTTINKSNGDITSLNYNGKQLQDGSNPGSATVTSSVANNIGVVTIKTATITHYYIVRSGINTLYIGTYASAEPPVGEFRFLARLSKSALPNGHPNAEIGGGTAIEGSDVYSVNGQTRSKFFSSVSPTLIASSKYRSFAIKFTE
;
A
#
# COMPACT_ATOMS: atom_id res chain seq x y z
N MET A 1 -13.25 36.10 35.28
CA MET A 1 -12.74 34.73 35.10
C MET A 1 -13.08 34.09 33.75
N LYS A 2 -14.29 34.28 33.19
CA LYS A 2 -14.69 33.69 31.89
C LYS A 2 -13.91 34.25 30.67
N LEU A 3 -13.49 35.52 30.71
CA LEU A 3 -12.77 36.16 29.61
C LEU A 3 -11.29 35.67 29.48
N LEU A 4 -10.67 35.26 30.58
CA LEU A 4 -9.30 34.71 30.59
C LEU A 4 -9.23 33.29 30.00
N PHE A 5 -10.34 32.53 30.06
CA PHE A 5 -10.40 31.16 29.55
C PHE A 5 -10.50 31.11 28.01
N ALA A 6 -11.10 32.13 27.39
CA ALA A 6 -11.22 32.23 25.92
C ALA A 6 -9.89 32.59 25.23
N ILE A 7 -9.02 33.34 25.90
CA ILE A 7 -7.70 33.72 25.37
C ILE A 7 -6.73 32.52 25.39
N LEU A 8 -6.89 31.58 26.33
CA LEU A 8 -6.03 30.41 26.46
C LEU A 8 -6.25 29.36 25.34
N LEU A 9 -7.47 29.26 24.79
CA LEU A 9 -7.75 28.37 23.64
C LEU A 9 -7.19 28.88 22.31
N ALA A 10 -6.92 30.19 22.19
CA ALA A 10 -6.40 30.79 20.96
C ALA A 10 -4.88 30.56 20.76
N PHE A 11 -4.18 30.06 21.79
CA PHE A 11 -2.75 29.74 21.76
C PHE A 11 -2.46 28.24 21.69
N LEU A 12 -3.46 27.40 21.42
CA LEU A 12 -3.20 25.99 21.14
C LEU A 12 -2.31 25.90 19.89
N PRO A 13 -1.08 25.37 19.98
CA PRO A 13 -0.27 25.17 18.80
C PRO A 13 -1.07 24.28 17.84
N ALA A 14 -1.26 24.75 16.61
CA ALA A 14 -1.74 23.88 15.55
C ALA A 14 -0.74 22.74 15.44
N ALA A 15 -1.15 21.55 15.86
CA ALA A 15 -0.36 20.34 15.67
C ALA A 15 -0.34 20.08 14.16
N PHE A 16 0.67 20.60 13.48
CA PHE A 16 0.98 20.18 12.12
C PHE A 16 1.27 18.68 12.18
N ALA A 17 0.56 17.90 11.36
CA ALA A 17 0.90 16.49 11.17
C ALA A 17 2.36 16.42 10.71
N ALA A 18 3.22 15.80 11.52
CA ALA A 18 4.65 15.85 11.32
C ALA A 18 5.03 14.90 10.17
N PHE A 19 5.38 15.46 9.01
CA PHE A 19 6.00 14.69 7.94
C PHE A 19 7.33 14.08 8.42
N GLY A 20 7.56 12.80 8.12
CA GLY A 20 8.85 12.18 8.38
C GLY A 20 8.82 10.65 8.38
N ILE A 21 9.99 10.08 8.67
CA ILE A 21 10.17 8.65 8.91
C ILE A 21 10.75 8.47 10.30
N THR A 22 10.05 7.77 11.18
CA THR A 22 10.48 7.49 12.55
C THR A 22 10.69 5.99 12.74
N THR A 23 11.82 5.61 13.34
CA THR A 23 12.04 4.21 13.73
C THR A 23 11.37 3.94 15.08
N SER A 24 10.56 2.90 15.16
CA SER A 24 9.95 2.40 16.40
C SER A 24 10.16 0.89 16.49
N GLY A 25 11.17 0.48 17.27
CA GLY A 25 11.59 -0.92 17.35
C GLY A 25 11.97 -1.49 15.98
N ASN A 26 11.29 -2.56 15.56
CA ASN A 26 11.49 -3.19 14.25
C ASN A 26 10.65 -2.57 13.11
N ASN A 27 10.05 -1.40 13.34
CA ASN A 27 9.18 -0.75 12.37
C ASN A 27 9.72 0.64 11.98
N LEU A 28 9.41 1.04 10.74
CA LEU A 28 9.48 2.42 10.27
C LEU A 28 8.05 2.96 10.19
N LEU A 29 7.79 4.07 10.87
CA LEU A 29 6.56 4.84 10.74
C LEU A 29 6.81 5.94 9.71
N VAL A 30 6.14 5.87 8.57
CA VAL A 30 6.24 6.84 7.48
C VAL A 30 4.98 7.71 7.49
N ASP A 31 5.12 8.97 7.91
CA ASP A 31 4.03 9.94 7.97
C ASP A 31 4.18 10.97 6.85
N THR A 32 3.14 11.12 6.04
CA THR A 32 3.08 12.08 4.92
C THR A 32 2.82 13.52 5.38
N GLY A 33 2.38 13.73 6.61
CA GLY A 33 1.82 15.01 7.07
C GLY A 33 0.46 15.35 6.42
N ALA A 34 -0.16 14.39 5.71
CA ALA A 34 -1.40 14.57 4.96
C ALA A 34 -2.43 13.47 5.27
N GLY A 35 -2.38 12.92 6.49
CA GLY A 35 -3.33 11.92 6.97
C GLY A 35 -3.07 10.50 6.48
N LEU A 36 -2.00 10.26 5.71
CA LEU A 36 -1.53 8.91 5.38
C LEU A 36 -0.30 8.56 6.22
N VAL A 37 -0.42 7.51 7.04
CA VAL A 37 0.64 6.95 7.88
C VAL A 37 0.81 5.47 7.56
N THR A 38 2.01 5.08 7.16
CA THR A 38 2.35 3.70 6.78
C THR A 38 3.38 3.13 7.74
N THR A 39 3.14 1.92 8.25
CA THR A 39 4.13 1.19 9.06
C THR A 39 4.79 0.12 8.20
N ILE A 40 6.13 0.13 8.16
CA ILE A 40 6.92 -0.82 7.38
C ILE A 40 7.82 -1.63 8.33
N ASN A 41 7.79 -2.95 8.20
CA ASN A 41 8.65 -3.84 8.98
C ASN A 41 10.09 -3.83 8.42
N LYS A 42 11.09 -3.61 9.29
CA LYS A 42 12.50 -3.46 8.89
C LYS A 42 13.19 -4.77 8.53
N SER A 43 12.62 -5.91 8.89
CA SER A 43 13.19 -7.23 8.58
C SER A 43 12.85 -7.70 7.17
N ASN A 44 11.75 -7.22 6.59
CA ASN A 44 11.23 -7.76 5.33
C ASN A 44 10.65 -6.70 4.37
N GLY A 45 10.47 -5.45 4.80
CA GLY A 45 9.89 -4.39 3.99
C GLY A 45 8.36 -4.47 3.85
N ASP A 46 7.69 -5.32 4.61
CA ASP A 46 6.24 -5.50 4.55
C ASP A 46 5.51 -4.30 5.15
N ILE A 47 4.42 -3.88 4.51
CA ILE A 47 3.53 -2.86 5.07
C ILE A 47 2.62 -3.56 6.08
N THR A 48 2.82 -3.28 7.37
CA THR A 48 2.05 -3.89 8.45
C THR A 48 0.86 -3.02 8.90
N SER A 49 0.83 -1.76 8.47
CA SER A 49 -0.27 -0.83 8.69
C SER A 49 -0.30 0.21 7.59
N LEU A 50 -1.51 0.56 7.13
CA LEU A 50 -1.77 1.62 6.17
C LEU A 50 -2.96 2.43 6.68
N ASN A 51 -2.70 3.45 7.50
CA ASN A 51 -3.73 4.28 8.09
C ASN A 51 -3.97 5.53 7.24
N TYR A 52 -5.20 5.72 6.79
CA TYR A 52 -5.64 6.91 6.07
C TYR A 52 -6.74 7.63 6.86
N ASN A 53 -6.45 8.84 7.37
CA ASN A 53 -7.37 9.68 8.16
C ASN A 53 -8.03 8.92 9.32
N GLY A 54 -7.26 8.10 10.04
CA GLY A 54 -7.73 7.30 11.18
C GLY A 54 -8.32 5.94 10.80
N LYS A 55 -8.46 5.63 9.50
CA LYS A 55 -8.99 4.37 9.00
C LYS A 55 -7.86 3.42 8.61
N GLN A 56 -7.76 2.29 9.30
CA GLN A 56 -6.84 1.20 8.93
C GLN A 56 -7.31 0.57 7.61
N LEU A 57 -6.42 0.54 6.62
CA LEU A 57 -6.68 -0.04 5.31
C LEU A 57 -5.92 -1.35 5.08
N GLN A 58 -4.83 -1.61 5.80
CA GLN A 58 -4.04 -2.84 5.61
C GLN A 58 -4.73 -4.04 6.29
N ASP A 59 -4.80 -5.16 5.57
CA ASP A 59 -5.36 -6.43 6.06
C ASP A 59 -4.54 -7.61 5.53
N GLY A 60 -3.35 -7.77 6.10
CA GLY A 60 -2.47 -8.89 5.82
C GLY A 60 -1.00 -8.57 6.01
N SER A 61 -0.20 -9.63 5.89
CA SER A 61 1.25 -9.55 5.88
C SER A 61 1.81 -10.41 4.75
N ASN A 62 3.00 -10.04 4.28
CA ASN A 62 3.79 -10.84 3.36
C ASN A 62 5.06 -11.32 4.08
N PRO A 63 5.26 -12.65 4.18
CA PRO A 63 6.50 -13.18 4.73
C PRO A 63 7.66 -12.89 3.76
N GLY A 64 8.86 -12.71 4.31
CA GLY A 64 10.06 -12.45 3.53
C GLY A 64 11.23 -12.00 4.39
N SER A 65 12.34 -11.66 3.75
CA SER A 65 13.51 -11.04 4.37
C SER A 65 14.15 -10.09 3.38
N ALA A 66 14.53 -8.91 3.85
CA ALA A 66 15.17 -7.88 3.05
C ALA A 66 15.97 -6.94 3.94
N THR A 67 16.94 -6.25 3.34
CA THR A 67 17.60 -5.12 4.00
C THR A 67 16.75 -3.87 3.79
N VAL A 68 16.27 -3.27 4.88
CA VAL A 68 15.43 -2.07 4.83
C VAL A 68 16.21 -0.87 5.37
N THR A 69 16.32 0.18 4.55
CA THR A 69 16.90 1.47 4.93
C THR A 69 15.93 2.60 4.63
N SER A 70 16.12 3.76 5.26
CA SER A 70 15.29 4.94 5.01
C SER A 70 16.09 6.22 5.06
N SER A 71 15.68 7.20 4.26
CA SER A 71 16.23 8.55 4.27
C SER A 71 15.11 9.59 4.11
N VAL A 72 15.36 10.80 4.63
CA VAL A 72 14.48 11.96 4.45
C VAL A 72 15.33 13.14 4.02
N ALA A 73 15.01 13.74 2.87
CA ALA A 73 15.67 14.93 2.35
C ALA A 73 14.71 15.71 1.45
N ASN A 74 14.80 17.05 1.45
CA ASN A 74 14.01 17.91 0.55
C ASN A 74 12.49 17.61 0.58
N ASN A 75 11.91 17.39 1.77
CA ASN A 75 10.50 17.02 1.96
C ASN A 75 10.08 15.70 1.27
N ILE A 76 11.04 14.81 1.00
CA ILE A 76 10.82 13.49 0.43
C ILE A 76 11.38 12.44 1.38
N GLY A 77 10.56 11.45 1.71
CA GLY A 77 10.95 10.28 2.48
C GLY A 77 11.06 9.09 1.55
N VAL A 78 12.16 8.35 1.63
CA VAL A 78 12.40 7.14 0.83
C VAL A 78 12.68 5.99 1.78
N VAL A 79 11.95 4.89 1.62
CA VAL A 79 12.27 3.60 2.21
C VAL A 79 12.74 2.69 1.10
N THR A 80 13.95 2.15 1.23
CA THR A 80 14.56 1.21 0.29
C THR A 80 14.54 -0.18 0.89
N ILE A 81 14.01 -1.15 0.16
CA ILE A 81 13.89 -2.55 0.54
C ILE A 81 14.67 -3.35 -0.49
N LYS A 82 15.78 -3.95 -0.06
CA LYS A 82 16.72 -4.59 -0.95
C LYS A 82 16.87 -6.08 -0.65
N THR A 83 16.75 -6.90 -1.70
CA THR A 83 17.15 -8.30 -1.74
C THR A 83 18.36 -8.45 -2.66
N ALA A 84 18.74 -9.68 -3.01
CA ALA A 84 19.84 -9.93 -3.96
C ALA A 84 19.53 -9.38 -5.36
N THR A 85 18.29 -9.50 -5.84
CA THR A 85 17.90 -9.21 -7.23
C THR A 85 16.82 -8.15 -7.35
N ILE A 86 16.21 -7.72 -6.25
CA ILE A 86 15.11 -6.74 -6.26
C ILE A 86 15.47 -5.60 -5.32
N THR A 87 15.30 -4.38 -5.82
CA THR A 87 15.29 -3.16 -4.99
C THR A 87 13.93 -2.50 -5.14
N HIS A 88 13.17 -2.46 -4.05
CA HIS A 88 11.84 -1.89 -3.96
C HIS A 88 11.88 -0.59 -3.16
N TYR A 89 11.08 0.38 -3.57
CA TYR A 89 11.04 1.71 -2.99
C TYR A 89 9.63 2.08 -2.59
N TYR A 90 9.48 2.55 -1.37
CA TYR A 90 8.34 3.37 -0.97
C TYR A 90 8.79 4.82 -0.84
N ILE A 91 8.10 5.72 -1.52
CA ILE A 91 8.45 7.14 -1.56
C ILE A 91 7.23 7.95 -1.14
N VAL A 92 7.45 8.92 -0.25
CA VAL A 92 6.43 9.87 0.20
C VAL A 92 6.94 11.29 0.03
N ARG A 93 6.01 12.23 -0.16
CA ARG A 93 6.30 13.66 -0.21
C ARG A 93 5.45 14.39 0.83
N SER A 94 6.06 15.31 1.56
CA SER A 94 5.37 16.11 2.58
C SER A 94 4.13 16.78 2.01
N GLY A 95 3.01 16.64 2.73
CA GLY A 95 1.72 17.23 2.36
C GLY A 95 0.95 16.47 1.27
N ILE A 96 1.44 15.31 0.81
CA ILE A 96 0.77 14.49 -0.21
C ILE A 96 0.45 13.11 0.35
N ASN A 97 -0.83 12.74 0.35
CA ASN A 97 -1.34 11.47 0.88
C ASN A 97 -1.15 10.29 -0.09
N THR A 98 0.00 10.21 -0.74
CA THR A 98 0.33 9.19 -1.73
C THR A 98 1.61 8.45 -1.35
N LEU A 99 1.53 7.13 -1.33
CA LEU A 99 2.68 6.23 -1.27
C LEU A 99 3.08 5.88 -2.71
N TYR A 100 4.14 6.50 -3.20
CA TYR A 100 4.70 6.18 -4.51
C TYR A 100 5.54 4.90 -4.40
N ILE A 101 5.47 4.07 -5.43
CA ILE A 101 6.14 2.77 -5.46
C ILE A 101 7.04 2.72 -6.69
N GLY A 102 8.29 2.30 -6.48
CA GLY A 102 9.23 1.97 -7.54
C GLY A 102 9.81 0.58 -7.30
N THR A 103 10.04 -0.18 -8.35
CA THR A 103 10.80 -1.43 -8.23
C THR A 103 11.80 -1.57 -9.36
N TYR A 104 13.01 -1.94 -9.00
CA TYR A 104 14.05 -2.39 -9.90
C TYR A 104 14.30 -3.89 -9.65
N ALA A 105 14.31 -4.68 -10.72
CA ALA A 105 14.66 -6.09 -10.67
C ALA A 105 15.81 -6.35 -11.65
N SER A 106 16.91 -6.92 -11.16
CA SER A 106 18.06 -7.32 -11.98
C SER A 106 17.95 -8.76 -12.50
N ALA A 107 16.99 -9.52 -11.98
CA ALA A 107 16.64 -10.85 -12.44
C ALA A 107 15.17 -11.13 -12.11
N GLU A 108 14.56 -12.03 -12.88
CA GLU A 108 13.20 -12.48 -12.63
C GLU A 108 13.09 -13.24 -11.30
N PRO A 109 12.03 -13.02 -10.49
CA PRO A 109 11.78 -13.84 -9.31
C PRO A 109 11.59 -15.32 -9.69
N PRO A 110 12.03 -16.29 -8.87
CA PRO A 110 11.89 -17.73 -9.18
C PRO A 110 10.45 -18.21 -9.42
N VAL A 111 9.45 -17.47 -8.94
CA VAL A 111 8.03 -17.77 -9.13
C VAL A 111 7.54 -17.48 -10.55
N GLY A 112 8.35 -16.84 -11.41
CA GLY A 112 7.98 -16.51 -12.79
C GLY A 112 6.93 -15.41 -12.92
N GLU A 113 6.72 -14.63 -11.84
CA GLU A 113 5.86 -13.47 -11.85
C GLU A 113 6.44 -12.38 -10.95
N PHE A 114 6.25 -11.13 -11.35
CA PHE A 114 6.61 -9.97 -10.55
C PHE A 114 5.37 -9.09 -10.32
N ARG A 115 4.97 -8.93 -9.05
CA ARG A 115 3.78 -8.17 -8.69
C ARG A 115 3.93 -7.43 -7.38
N PHE A 116 3.26 -6.29 -7.30
CA PHE A 116 2.92 -5.66 -6.04
C PHE A 116 1.46 -5.99 -5.70
N LEU A 117 1.20 -6.49 -4.49
CA LEU A 117 -0.13 -6.85 -4.02
C LEU A 117 -0.45 -6.10 -2.72
N ALA A 118 -1.27 -5.07 -2.81
CA ALA A 118 -1.86 -4.44 -1.64
C ALA A 118 -3.03 -5.29 -1.13
N ARG A 119 -2.90 -5.87 0.06
CA ARG A 119 -3.97 -6.62 0.73
C ARG A 119 -4.74 -5.66 1.63
N LEU A 120 -5.84 -5.14 1.12
CA LEU A 120 -6.61 -4.11 1.79
C LEU A 120 -7.86 -4.68 2.46
N SER A 121 -8.22 -4.10 3.60
CA SER A 121 -9.40 -4.48 4.37
C SER A 121 -10.67 -4.28 3.57
N LYS A 122 -11.44 -5.35 3.41
CA LYS A 122 -12.73 -5.33 2.70
C LYS A 122 -13.82 -4.60 3.49
N SER A 123 -13.73 -4.56 4.83
CA SER A 123 -14.64 -3.73 5.63
C SER A 123 -14.33 -2.24 5.46
N ALA A 124 -13.06 -1.89 5.28
CA ALA A 124 -12.64 -0.53 5.00
C ALA A 124 -12.95 -0.10 3.55
N LEU A 125 -12.77 -1.00 2.58
CA LEU A 125 -12.94 -0.77 1.15
C LEU A 125 -13.80 -1.88 0.54
N PRO A 126 -15.14 -1.84 0.73
CA PRO A 126 -16.03 -2.94 0.33
C PRO A 126 -16.27 -3.04 -1.17
N ASN A 127 -15.99 -1.96 -1.90
CA ASN A 127 -16.30 -1.85 -3.31
C ASN A 127 -15.06 -2.16 -4.17
N GLY A 128 -15.07 -3.33 -4.81
CA GLY A 128 -14.09 -3.75 -5.81
C GLY A 128 -14.71 -3.90 -7.20
N HIS A 129 -13.98 -4.49 -8.14
CA HIS A 129 -14.52 -4.84 -9.46
C HIS A 129 -15.54 -5.99 -9.30
N PRO A 130 -16.84 -5.81 -9.61
CA PRO A 130 -17.87 -6.80 -9.27
C PRO A 130 -17.61 -8.20 -9.84
N ASN A 131 -17.06 -8.28 -11.06
CA ASN A 131 -16.78 -9.57 -11.72
C ASN A 131 -15.54 -10.29 -11.15
N ALA A 132 -14.72 -9.58 -10.36
CA ALA A 132 -13.55 -10.15 -9.69
C ALA A 132 -13.83 -10.56 -8.23
N GLU A 133 -15.07 -10.36 -7.76
CA GLU A 133 -15.48 -10.78 -6.43
C GLU A 133 -15.73 -12.30 -6.40
N ILE A 134 -14.79 -13.03 -5.79
CA ILE A 134 -14.79 -14.50 -5.68
C ILE A 134 -15.21 -15.00 -4.29
N GLY A 135 -15.45 -14.10 -3.32
CA GLY A 135 -15.76 -14.47 -1.94
C GLY A 135 -17.03 -15.32 -1.84
N GLY A 136 -16.94 -16.43 -1.10
CA GLY A 136 -18.03 -17.40 -0.95
C GLY A 136 -18.28 -18.29 -2.17
N GLY A 137 -17.45 -18.18 -3.22
CA GLY A 137 -17.57 -19.00 -4.42
C GLY A 137 -16.95 -20.39 -4.30
N THR A 138 -17.40 -21.29 -5.17
CA THR A 138 -16.79 -22.62 -5.37
C THR A 138 -15.92 -22.58 -6.63
N ALA A 139 -14.70 -23.11 -6.55
CA ALA A 139 -13.82 -23.20 -7.72
C ALA A 139 -14.47 -24.08 -8.81
N ILE A 140 -14.45 -23.60 -10.05
CA ILE A 140 -14.99 -24.30 -11.23
C ILE A 140 -13.96 -24.51 -12.32
N GLU A 141 -12.84 -23.78 -12.28
CA GLU A 141 -11.64 -24.02 -13.10
C GLU A 141 -10.41 -23.64 -12.26
N GLY A 142 -9.50 -24.60 -12.08
CA GLY A 142 -8.29 -24.41 -11.28
C GLY A 142 -8.57 -23.88 -9.88
N SER A 143 -7.86 -22.80 -9.52
CA SER A 143 -8.00 -22.07 -8.25
C SER A 143 -8.17 -20.56 -8.48
N ASP A 144 -8.65 -20.18 -9.65
CA ASP A 144 -8.75 -18.79 -10.10
C ASP A 144 -10.06 -18.45 -10.81
N VAL A 145 -10.89 -19.44 -11.16
CA VAL A 145 -12.27 -19.23 -11.63
C VAL A 145 -13.26 -19.88 -10.67
N TYR A 146 -14.26 -19.10 -10.26
CA TYR A 146 -15.23 -19.46 -9.23
C TYR A 146 -16.66 -19.26 -9.72
N SER A 147 -17.58 -20.09 -9.23
CA SER A 147 -19.03 -19.83 -9.31
C SER A 147 -19.48 -19.17 -8.00
N VAL A 148 -20.08 -17.98 -8.10
CA VAL A 148 -20.65 -17.21 -6.98
C VAL A 148 -22.10 -16.92 -7.32
N ASN A 149 -23.06 -17.48 -6.56
CA ASN A 149 -24.50 -17.32 -6.81
C ASN A 149 -24.89 -17.62 -8.28
N GLY A 150 -24.33 -18.68 -8.86
CA GLY A 150 -24.59 -19.10 -10.24
C GLY A 150 -23.90 -18.24 -11.32
N GLN A 151 -23.06 -17.28 -10.94
CA GLN A 151 -22.28 -16.46 -11.89
C GLN A 151 -20.81 -16.82 -11.83
N THR A 152 -20.17 -16.92 -13.00
CA THR A 152 -18.71 -17.09 -13.11
C THR A 152 -17.98 -15.82 -12.71
N ARG A 153 -16.98 -15.95 -11.84
CA ARG A 153 -16.16 -14.86 -11.27
C ARG A 153 -14.69 -15.25 -11.28
N SER A 154 -13.82 -14.27 -11.47
CA SER A 154 -12.38 -14.49 -11.44
C SER A 154 -11.63 -13.19 -11.20
N LYS A 155 -10.52 -13.24 -10.47
CA LYS A 155 -9.60 -12.11 -10.32
C LYS A 155 -9.19 -11.53 -11.68
N PHE A 156 -9.10 -12.37 -12.72
CA PHE A 156 -8.74 -11.98 -14.08
C PHE A 156 -9.79 -11.11 -14.77
N PHE A 157 -11.04 -11.12 -14.31
CA PHE A 157 -12.11 -10.29 -14.88
C PHE A 157 -12.02 -8.83 -14.44
N SER A 158 -11.04 -8.46 -13.61
CA SER A 158 -10.65 -7.07 -13.38
C SER A 158 -9.52 -6.58 -14.30
N SER A 159 -8.99 -7.45 -15.17
CA SER A 159 -7.98 -7.05 -16.15
C SER A 159 -8.56 -6.07 -17.16
N VAL A 160 -7.74 -5.10 -17.55
CA VAL A 160 -7.98 -4.25 -18.72
C VAL A 160 -7.11 -4.76 -19.86
N SER A 161 -7.61 -4.74 -21.10
CA SER A 161 -6.87 -5.24 -22.26
C SER A 161 -5.48 -4.61 -22.35
N PRO A 162 -4.44 -5.38 -22.76
CA PRO A 162 -3.07 -4.91 -22.87
C PRO A 162 -2.93 -4.07 -24.15
N THR A 163 -3.61 -2.95 -24.22
CA THR A 163 -3.03 -1.78 -24.88
C THR A 163 -2.27 -1.06 -23.79
N LEU A 164 -1.01 -0.69 -24.02
CA LEU A 164 -0.20 0.16 -23.13
C LEU A 164 -0.86 1.54 -22.98
N ILE A 165 -1.99 1.56 -22.29
CA ILE A 165 -2.64 2.73 -21.74
C ILE A 165 -2.33 2.56 -20.26
N ALA A 166 -1.45 3.41 -19.74
CA ALA A 166 -1.23 3.54 -18.31
C ALA A 166 -2.60 3.79 -17.66
N SER A 167 -3.23 2.72 -17.16
CA SER A 167 -4.56 2.78 -16.59
C SER A 167 -4.44 3.43 -15.22
N SER A 168 -4.62 4.75 -15.17
CA SER A 168 -4.66 5.55 -13.95
C SER A 168 -5.89 5.28 -13.06
N LYS A 169 -6.75 4.33 -13.44
CA LYS A 169 -8.10 4.20 -12.88
C LYS A 169 -8.37 2.95 -12.01
N TYR A 170 -7.46 1.97 -11.95
CA TYR A 170 -7.70 0.74 -11.17
C TYR A 170 -6.66 0.53 -10.06
N ARG A 171 -7.14 0.40 -8.82
CA ARG A 171 -6.36 0.25 -7.57
C ARG A 171 -5.83 -1.18 -7.35
N SER A 172 -5.36 -1.83 -8.40
CA SER A 172 -4.61 -3.09 -8.33
C SER A 172 -3.78 -3.19 -9.60
N PHE A 173 -2.47 -2.99 -9.47
CA PHE A 173 -1.54 -3.04 -10.60
C PHE A 173 -0.80 -4.37 -10.55
N ALA A 174 -1.25 -5.32 -11.38
CA ALA A 174 -0.44 -6.46 -11.78
C ALA A 174 -0.06 -6.25 -13.25
N ILE A 175 1.17 -5.79 -13.51
CA ILE A 175 1.74 -5.93 -14.85
C ILE A 175 2.13 -7.41 -14.97
N LYS A 176 1.44 -8.15 -15.83
CA LYS A 176 1.96 -9.41 -16.34
C LYS A 176 2.82 -9.06 -17.56
N PHE A 177 4.14 -9.18 -17.45
CA PHE A 177 4.97 -9.29 -18.64
C PHE A 177 4.89 -10.76 -19.07
N THR A 178 4.31 -11.01 -20.24
CA THR A 178 4.44 -12.28 -20.94
C THR A 178 5.41 -12.07 -22.09
N GLU A 179 6.44 -12.90 -22.18
CA GLU A 179 6.83 -13.42 -23.49
C GLU A 179 5.79 -14.47 -23.94
#